data_AF-A0A520GI30-F1
#
_entry.id   AF-A0A520GI30-F1
#
_cell.length_a   1.000
_cell.length_b   1.000
_cell.length_c   1.000
_cell.angle_alpha   90.00
_cell.angle_beta   90.00
_cell.angle_gamma   90.00
#
_symmetry.space_group_name_H-M   'P 1'
#
loop_
_entity.id
_entity.type
_entity.pdbx_description
1 polymer ?
#
loop_
_entity_poly.entity_id
_entity_poly.type
_entity_poly.pdbx_seq_one_letter_code
_entity_poly.pdbx_strand_id
1 'polypeptide(L)' 'MNASSDHQAIDSRFEDADGFYEQLLDAHAGLTREQSEALNARLVLLLANEVGDARRLAACLAAARAAGG' A
#
# COMPACT_ATOMS: atom_id res chain seq x y z
N MET A 1 -26.53 9.26 -20.44
CA MET A 1 -25.99 8.64 -19.20
C MET A 1 -25.22 7.39 -19.58
N ASN A 2 -23.89 7.42 -19.58
CA ASN A 2 -23.11 6.19 -19.45
C ASN A 2 -22.28 6.37 -18.17
N ALA A 3 -22.56 5.52 -17.18
CA ALA A 3 -21.84 5.50 -15.93
C ALA A 3 -20.38 5.16 -16.26
N SER A 4 -19.51 6.17 -16.19
CA SER A 4 -18.08 5.92 -16.14
C SER A 4 -17.83 5.21 -14.83
N SER A 5 -17.69 3.89 -14.90
CA SER A 5 -17.19 3.07 -13.81
C SER A 5 -15.75 3.51 -13.54
N ASP A 6 -15.62 4.55 -12.72
CA ASP A 6 -14.36 4.99 -12.12
C ASP A 6 -14.02 3.98 -11.01
N HIS A 7 -13.79 2.72 -11.38
CA HIS A 7 -12.90 1.90 -10.60
C HIS A 7 -11.54 2.50 -10.87
N GLN A 8 -11.07 3.37 -9.97
CA GLN A 8 -9.65 3.70 -9.88
C GLN A 8 -8.93 2.38 -9.65
N ALA A 9 -8.61 1.69 -10.75
CA ALA A 9 -7.55 0.73 -10.77
C ALA A 9 -6.34 1.50 -10.23
N ILE A 10 -5.77 1.01 -9.14
CA ILE A 10 -4.46 1.47 -8.71
C ILE A 10 -3.55 1.13 -9.89
N ASP A 11 -3.34 2.09 -10.80
CA ASP A 11 -2.43 1.91 -11.92
C ASP A 11 -1.10 1.53 -11.30
N SER A 12 -0.72 0.26 -11.45
CA SER A 12 0.50 -0.27 -10.86
C SER A 12 1.66 0.49 -11.49
N ARG A 13 2.20 1.46 -10.75
CA ARG A 13 3.41 2.21 -11.16
C ARG A 13 4.68 1.36 -11.06
N PHE A 14 4.55 0.11 -10.67
CA PHE A 14 5.65 -0.83 -10.53
C PHE A 14 5.93 -1.51 -11.88
N GLU A 15 7.15 -1.35 -12.38
CA GLU A 15 7.66 -2.16 -13.50
C GLU A 15 7.76 -3.65 -13.13
N ASP A 16 7.96 -3.95 -11.84
CA ASP A 16 8.01 -5.31 -11.30
C ASP A 16 7.18 -5.40 -10.00
N ALA A 17 5.86 -5.45 -10.16
CA ALA A 17 4.94 -5.58 -9.03
C ALA A 17 5.06 -6.93 -8.33
N ASP A 18 5.33 -7.99 -9.10
CA ASP A 18 5.43 -9.37 -8.62
C ASP A 18 6.69 -9.53 -7.75
N GLY A 19 7.84 -9.03 -8.20
CA GLY A 19 9.09 -9.10 -7.44
C GLY A 19 9.05 -8.29 -6.13
N PHE A 20 8.32 -7.17 -6.09
CA PHE A 20 8.09 -6.47 -4.82
C PHE A 20 7.17 -7.27 -3.88
N TYR A 21 6.13 -7.92 -4.42
CA TYR A 21 5.21 -8.73 -3.62
C TYR A 21 5.91 -9.95 -3.02
N GLU A 22 6.79 -10.62 -3.77
CA GLU A 22 7.61 -11.72 -3.26
C GLU A 22 8.53 -11.25 -2.10
N GLN A 23 9.24 -10.13 -2.27
CA GLN A 23 10.08 -9.57 -1.22
C GLN A 23 9.28 -9.22 0.05
N LEU A 24 8.04 -8.73 -0.12
CA LEU A 24 7.16 -8.45 1.01
C LEU A 24 6.75 -9.74 1.73
N LEU A 25 6.37 -10.78 0.99
CA LEU A 25 6.03 -12.09 1.56
C LEU A 25 7.20 -12.70 2.32
N ASP A 26 8.39 -12.66 1.73
CA ASP A 26 9.62 -13.17 2.36
C ASP A 26 9.94 -12.41 3.66
N ALA A 27 9.72 -11.08 3.68
CA ALA A 27 9.89 -10.28 4.89
C ALA A 27 8.94 -10.67 6.03
N HIS A 28 7.79 -11.28 5.72
CA HIS A 28 6.84 -11.81 6.70
C HIS A 28 7.11 -13.27 7.11
N ALA A 29 7.96 -13.99 6.38
CA ALA A 29 8.19 -15.42 6.63
C ALA A 29 8.72 -15.67 8.04
N GLY A 30 8.05 -16.54 8.79
CA GLY A 30 8.42 -16.91 10.17
C GLY A 30 8.05 -15.89 11.25
N LEU A 31 7.40 -14.77 10.90
CA LEU A 31 6.90 -13.80 11.87
C LEU A 31 5.56 -14.25 12.46
N THR A 32 5.33 -13.93 13.74
CA THR A 32 3.98 -13.98 14.30
C THR A 32 3.11 -12.89 13.68
N ARG A 33 1.80 -12.96 13.93
CA ARG A 33 0.86 -11.93 13.49
C ARG A 33 1.23 -10.55 14.04
N GLU A 34 1.55 -10.47 15.32
CA GLU A 34 1.92 -9.21 15.99
C GLU A 34 3.23 -8.65 15.43
N GLN A 35 4.20 -9.52 15.11
CA GLN A 35 5.44 -9.11 14.47
C GLN A 35 5.22 -8.63 13.03
N SER A 36 4.32 -9.27 12.29
CA SER A 36 3.92 -8.87 10.94
C SER A 36 3.19 -7.52 10.94
N GLU A 37 2.28 -7.30 11.89
CA GLU A 37 1.62 -6.00 12.10
C GLU A 37 2.65 -4.90 12.41
N ALA A 38 3.63 -5.19 13.28
CA ALA A 38 4.71 -4.26 13.58
C ALA A 38 5.64 -4.00 12.38
N LEU A 39 5.89 -4.99 11.52
CA LEU A 39 6.63 -4.82 10.26
C LEU A 39 5.86 -3.88 9.33
N ASN A 40 4.57 -4.12 9.13
CA ASN A 40 3.71 -3.28 8.29
C ASN A 40 3.66 -1.83 8.76
N ALA A 41 3.52 -1.59 10.06
CA ALA A 41 3.53 -0.24 10.61
C ALA A 41 4.85 0.50 10.33
N ARG A 42 5.99 -0.19 10.49
CA ARG A 42 7.31 0.37 10.17
C ARG A 42 7.47 0.66 8.68
N LEU A 43 7.06 -0.27 7.82
CA LEU A 43 7.12 -0.10 6.37
C LEU A 43 6.29 1.10 5.92
N VAL A 44 5.06 1.26 6.43
CA VAL A 44 4.20 2.41 6.12
C VAL A 44 4.87 3.73 6.52
N LEU A 45 5.51 3.81 7.69
CA LEU A 45 6.22 5.02 8.13
C LEU A 45 7.43 5.34 7.24
N LEU A 46 8.20 4.34 6.83
CA LEU A 46 9.34 4.52 5.93
C LEU A 46 8.86 5.02 4.56
N LEU A 47 7.85 4.38 3.97
CA LEU A 47 7.28 4.82 2.70
C LEU A 47 6.69 6.23 2.80
N ALA A 48 6.06 6.57 3.93
CA ALA A 48 5.54 7.92 4.16
C ALA A 48 6.66 8.97 4.20
N ASN A 49 7.80 8.63 4.81
CA ASN A 49 8.99 9.47 4.80
C ASN A 49 9.55 9.64 3.38
N GLU A 50 9.64 8.58 2.59
CA GLU A 50 10.11 8.64 1.20
C GLU A 50 9.19 9.51 0.31
N VAL A 51 7.88 9.49 0.56
CA VAL A 51 6.93 10.33 -0.18
C VAL A 51 7.08 11.82 0.15
N GLY A 52 7.34 12.17 1.42
CA GLY A 52 7.64 13.54 1.86
C GLY A 52 6.53 14.59 1.69
N ASP A 53 5.34 14.22 1.19
CA ASP A 53 4.22 15.14 0.93
C ASP A 53 2.96 14.73 1.71
N ALA A 54 2.62 15.51 2.72
CA ALA A 54 1.46 15.29 3.59
C ALA A 54 0.12 15.24 2.83
N ARG A 55 -0.04 15.98 1.72
CA ARG A 55 -1.28 15.97 0.93
C ARG A 55 -1.43 14.68 0.16
N ARG A 56 -0.33 14.16 -0.39
CA ARG A 56 -0.31 12.84 -1.05
C ARG A 56 -0.62 11.73 -0.06
N LEU A 57 -0.03 11.78 1.13
CA LEU A 57 -0.31 10.81 2.19
C LEU A 57 -1.79 10.85 2.63
N ALA A 58 -2.39 12.03 2.77
CA ALA A 58 -3.81 12.16 3.07
C ALA A 58 -4.70 11.55 1.98
N ALA A 59 -4.37 11.74 0.70
CA ALA A 59 -5.08 11.12 -0.41
C ALA A 59 -4.95 9.59 -0.40
N CYS A 60 -3.75 9.06 -0.13
CA CYS A 60 -3.52 7.62 0.01
C CYS A 60 -4.35 7.02 1.16
N LEU A 61 -4.42 7.69 2.31
CA LEU A 61 -5.24 7.24 3.44
C LEU A 61 -6.74 7.22 3.11
N ALA A 62 -7.23 8.24 2.40
CA ALA A 62 -8.62 8.28 1.96
C ALA A 62 -8.94 7.14 0.98
N ALA A 63 -8.05 6.89 0.00
CA ALA A 63 -8.19 5.79 -0.95
C ALA A 63 -8.16 4.41 -0.26
N ALA A 64 -7.21 4.18 0.65
CA ALA A 64 -7.12 2.92 1.41
C ALA A 64 -8.38 2.65 2.24
N ARG A 65 -8.98 3.69 2.84
CA ARG A 65 -10.27 3.57 3.56
C ARG A 65 -11.44 3.23 2.65
N ALA A 66 -11.45 3.73 1.41
CA ALA A 66 -12.51 3.46 0.45
C ALA A 66 -12.42 2.04 -0.15
N ALA A 67 -11.21 1.50 -0.32
CA ALA A 67 -10.99 0.17 -0.88
C ALA A 67 -11.23 -0.99 0.11
N GLY A 68 -11.14 -0.73 1.41
CA GLY A 68 -11.36 -1.73 2.46
C GLY A 68 -12.80 -1.80 3.02
N GLY A 69 -13.76 -1.15 2.34
CA GLY A 69 -15.17 -1.09 2.73
C GLY A 69 -16.08 -1.95 1.86
#